data_AF-A0A954BI55-F1
#
_entry.id   AF-A0A954BI55-F1
#
_cell.length_a   1.000
_cell.length_b   1.000
_cell.length_c   1.000
_cell.angle_alpha   90.00
_cell.angle_beta   90.00
_cell.angle_gamma   90.00
#
_symmetry.space_group_name_H-M   'P 1'
#
loop_
_entity.id
_entity.type
_entity.pdbx_description
1 polymer ?
#
loop_
_entity_poly.entity_id
_entity_poly.type
_entity_poly.pdbx_seq_one_letter_code
_entity_poly.pdbx_strand_id
1 'polypeptide(L)' 'MLYETAPTAEDILGLAEACIARLPQHMRTAAGAVRIIVEDYAEDEILDEMKIQDALELSGLYSGVPLIHESVTHPS' A
#
# COMPACT_ATOMS: atom_id res chain seq x y z
N MET A 1 6.08 28.73 -17.97
CA MET A 1 5.50 27.39 -17.77
C MET A 1 6.09 26.85 -16.49
N LEU A 2 5.27 26.68 -15.45
CA LEU A 2 5.73 26.03 -14.22
C LEU A 2 5.63 24.54 -14.49
N TYR A 3 6.73 23.91 -14.86
CA TYR A 3 6.84 22.46 -14.70
C TYR A 3 7.29 22.31 -13.25
N GLU A 4 6.34 22.11 -12.35
CA GLU A 4 6.67 21.63 -11.02
C GLU A 4 7.22 20.22 -11.19
N THR A 5 8.38 19.96 -10.59
CA THR A 5 8.95 18.61 -10.58
C THR A 5 7.93 17.68 -9.91
N ALA A 6 7.63 16.55 -10.54
CA ALA A 6 6.78 15.55 -9.92
C ALA A 6 7.41 15.09 -8.58
N PRO A 7 6.60 14.79 -7.56
CA PRO A 7 7.12 14.27 -6.30
C PRO A 7 7.81 12.94 -6.53
N THR A 8 8.87 12.70 -5.76
CA THR A 8 9.55 11.39 -5.75
C THR A 8 8.72 10.38 -4.95
N ALA A 9 9.02 9.09 -5.13
CA ALA A 9 8.43 8.04 -4.29
C ALA A 9 8.70 8.27 -2.79
N GLU A 10 9.87 8.83 -2.43
CA GLU A 10 10.21 9.19 -1.05
C GLU A 10 9.34 10.33 -0.52
N ASP A 11 9.05 11.35 -1.33
CA ASP A 11 8.14 12.45 -0.95
C ASP A 11 6.74 11.92 -0.65
N ILE A 12 6.23 11.02 -1.51
CA ILE A 12 4.91 10.40 -1.34
C ILE A 12 4.90 9.47 -0.12
N LEU A 13 5.96 8.69 0.11
CA LEU A 13 6.07 7.83 1.28
C LEU A 13 6.02 8.65 2.58
N GLY A 14 6.76 9.76 2.64
CA GLY A 14 6.72 10.67 3.80
C GLY A 14 5.33 11.25 4.06
N LEU A 15 4.57 11.58 2.99
CA LEU A 15 3.17 12.01 3.11
C LEU A 15 2.27 10.88 3.64
N ALA A 16 2.44 9.66 3.15
CA ALA A 16 1.67 8.51 3.61
C ALA A 16 1.90 8.21 5.10
N GLU A 17 3.16 8.22 5.55
CA GLU A 17 3.53 8.04 6.96
C GLU A 17 2.94 9.15 7.84
N ALA A 18 3.02 10.41 7.42
CA ALA A 18 2.44 11.53 8.13
C ALA A 18 0.90 11.42 8.23
N CYS A 19 0.24 10.94 7.18
CA CYS A 19 -1.19 10.68 7.18
C CYS A 19 -1.56 9.57 8.18
N ILE A 20 -0.84 8.44 8.17
CA ILE A 20 -1.06 7.35 9.14
C ILE A 20 -0.86 7.84 10.57
N ALA A 21 0.20 8.60 10.83
CA ALA A 21 0.48 9.14 12.16
C ALA A 21 -0.65 10.04 12.69
N ARG A 22 -1.42 10.68 11.80
CA ARG A 22 -2.54 11.57 12.15
C ARG A 22 -3.89 10.86 12.28
N LEU A 23 -3.98 9.57 11.93
CA LEU A 23 -5.22 8.82 12.05
C LEU A 23 -5.69 8.75 13.52
N PRO A 24 -7.01 8.79 13.78
CA PRO A 24 -7.57 8.53 15.10
C PRO A 24 -7.04 7.22 15.70
N GLN A 25 -6.80 7.19 17.01
CA GLN A 25 -6.22 6.04 17.72
C GLN A 25 -6.91 4.72 17.37
N HIS A 26 -8.24 4.69 17.35
CA HIS A 26 -9.00 3.47 17.06
C HIS A 26 -8.79 2.94 15.64
N MET A 27 -8.58 3.83 14.65
CA MET A 27 -8.28 3.43 13.27
C MET A 27 -6.87 2.87 13.16
N ARG A 28 -5.88 3.51 13.82
CA ARG A 28 -4.50 2.99 13.87
C ARG A 28 -4.43 1.62 14.52
N THR A 29 -5.18 1.42 15.61
CA THR A 29 -5.25 0.12 16.28
C THR A 29 -5.89 -0.94 15.38
N ALA A 30 -6.97 -0.60 14.67
CA ALA A 30 -7.64 -1.54 13.76
C ALA A 30 -6.79 -1.89 12.53
N ALA A 31 -6.02 -0.93 12.00
CA ALA A 31 -5.12 -1.14 10.86
C ALA A 31 -3.94 -2.07 11.22
N GLY A 32 -3.50 -2.10 12.48
CA GLY A 32 -2.37 -2.91 12.90
C GLY A 32 -1.04 -2.46 12.29
N ALA A 33 -0.09 -3.39 12.13
CA ALA A 33 1.19 -3.14 11.48
C ALA A 33 1.02 -3.21 9.96
N VAL A 34 0.75 -2.06 9.33
CA VAL A 34 0.68 -1.93 7.86
C VAL A 34 2.05 -1.53 7.33
N ARG A 35 2.55 -2.27 6.34
CA ARG A 35 3.72 -1.87 5.54
C ARG A 35 3.22 -1.04 4.36
N ILE A 36 3.76 0.18 4.20
CA ILE A 36 3.52 1.02 3.03
C ILE A 36 4.67 0.82 2.04
N ILE A 37 4.32 0.70 0.77
CA ILE A 37 5.25 0.67 -0.37
C ILE A 37 4.74 1.73 -1.34
N VAL A 38 5.66 2.52 -1.90
CA VAL A 38 5.34 3.50 -2.94
C VAL A 38 6.21 3.17 -4.15
N GLU A 39 5.55 2.97 -5.28
CA GLU A 39 6.15 2.67 -6.57
C GLU A 39 5.47 3.57 -7.62
N ASP A 40 6.17 3.85 -8.73
CA ASP A 40 5.61 4.68 -9.79
C ASP A 40 4.35 4.06 -10.40
N TYR A 41 4.36 2.73 -10.56
CA TYR A 41 3.25 1.92 -11.06
C TYR A 41 3.23 0.56 -10.35
N ALA A 42 2.07 -0.09 -10.32
CA ALA A 42 1.99 -1.48 -9.88
C ALA A 42 2.63 -2.43 -10.91
N GLU A 43 2.94 -3.65 -10.48
CA GLU A 43 3.39 -4.73 -11.37
C GLU A 43 2.37 -5.03 -12.46
N ASP A 44 2.84 -5.34 -13.67
CA ASP A 44 1.98 -5.61 -14.84
C ASP A 44 0.99 -6.76 -14.56
N GLU A 45 1.42 -7.80 -13.83
CA GLU A 45 0.56 -8.92 -13.46
C GLU A 45 -0.64 -8.49 -12.61
N ILE A 46 -0.44 -7.53 -11.70
CA ILE A 46 -1.51 -6.97 -10.86
C ILE A 46 -2.49 -6.18 -11.72
N LEU A 47 -1.99 -5.33 -12.62
CA LEU A 47 -2.82 -4.53 -13.51
C LEU A 47 -3.67 -5.41 -14.44
N ASP A 48 -3.07 -6.47 -14.98
CA ASP A 48 -3.75 -7.45 -15.83
C ASP A 48 -4.83 -8.22 -15.07
N GLU A 49 -4.54 -8.69 -13.84
CA GLU A 49 -5.52 -9.39 -12.99
C GLU A 49 -6.73 -8.49 -12.69
N MET A 50 -6.47 -7.21 -12.41
CA MET A 50 -7.51 -6.20 -12.13
C MET A 50 -8.18 -5.65 -13.39
N LYS A 51 -7.70 -6.02 -14.59
CA LYS A 51 -8.15 -5.52 -15.91
C LYS A 51 -8.03 -3.99 -16.05
N ILE A 52 -6.98 -3.43 -15.48
CA ILE A 52 -6.66 -2.01 -15.53
C ILE A 52 -5.78 -1.76 -16.76
N GLN A 53 -6.23 -0.90 -17.68
CA GLN A 53 -5.51 -0.63 -18.93
C GLN A 53 -4.54 0.53 -18.83
N ASP A 54 -4.85 1.51 -17.97
CA ASP A 54 -3.99 2.64 -17.66
C ASP A 54 -3.52 2.51 -16.21
N ALA A 55 -2.22 2.35 -15.98
CA ALA A 55 -1.64 2.18 -14.66
C ALA A 55 -1.97 3.33 -13.69
N LEU A 56 -2.25 4.52 -14.22
CA LEU A 56 -2.65 5.68 -13.41
C LEU A 56 -4.07 5.56 -12.83
N GLU A 57 -4.88 4.61 -13.29
CA GLU A 57 -6.19 4.31 -12.70
C GLU A 57 -6.08 3.56 -11.36
N LEU A 58 -4.91 2.95 -11.07
CA LEU A 58 -4.65 2.28 -9.80
C LEU A 58 -3.91 3.23 -8.83
N SER A 59 -4.67 3.93 -7.99
CA SER A 59 -4.09 4.84 -6.99
C SER A 59 -3.58 4.16 -5.71
N GLY A 60 -3.86 2.87 -5.54
CA GLY A 60 -3.43 2.12 -4.37
C GLY A 60 -4.01 0.72 -4.31
N LEU A 61 -3.24 -0.21 -3.75
CA LEU A 61 -3.61 -1.60 -3.55
C LEU A 61 -3.44 -1.96 -2.08
N TYR A 62 -4.50 -2.50 -1.48
CA TYR A 62 -4.39 -3.17 -0.18
C TYR A 62 -4.22 -4.67 -0.40
N SER A 63 -3.10 -5.23 0.06
CA SER A 63 -2.83 -6.67 0.05
C SER A 63 -2.65 -7.16 1.47
N GLY A 64 -3.48 -8.12 1.88
CA GLY A 64 -3.42 -8.74 3.19
C GLY A 64 -3.25 -10.26 3.05
N VAL A 65 -2.35 -10.84 3.84
CA VAL A 65 -2.29 -12.30 3.97
C VAL A 65 -3.43 -12.74 4.89
N PRO A 66 -4.34 -13.63 4.46
CA PRO A 66 -5.36 -14.17 5.34
C PRO A 66 -4.71 -14.88 6.55
N LEU A 67 -5.14 -14.55 7.77
CA LEU A 67 -4.66 -15.14 9.03
C LEU A 67 -4.95 -16.67 9.18
N ILE A 68 -5.48 -17.33 8.15
CA ILE A 68 -5.80 -18.77 8.16
C ILE A 68 -4.61 -19.68 7.79
N HIS A 69 -3.43 -19.13 7.47
CA HIS A 69 -2.23 -19.92 7.17
C HIS A 69 -1.13 -19.89 8.23
N GLU A 70 -1.42 -19.39 9.44
CA GLU A 70 -0.55 -19.60 10.60
C GLU A 70 -1.24 -20.58 11.57
N SER A 71 -0.84 -21.86 11.51
CA SER A 71 -0.95 -22.93 12.54
C SER A 71 -1.62 -24.23 12.09
N VAL A 72 -0.87 -25.13 11.42
CA VAL A 72 -0.76 -26.55 11.85
C VAL A 72 0.66 -27.04 11.61
N THR A 73 1.56 -26.72 12.54
CA THR A 73 2.74 -27.56 12.77
C THR A 73 3.02 -27.54 14.26
N HIS A 74 2.45 -28.53 14.96
CA HIS A 74 2.86 -28.90 16.31
C HIS A 74 3.20 -30.39 16.28
N PRO A 75 4.47 -30.77 16.45
CA PRO A 75 4.82 -32.02 17.08
C PRO A 75 5.27 -31.73 18.52
N SER A 76 4.49 -32.19 19.49
CA SER A 76 4.92 -32.66 20.83
C SER A 76 3.73 -33.33 21.51
#